data_AF-A0A8T6WB66-F1
#
_entry.id   AF-A0A8T6WB66-F1
#
_cell.length_a   1.000
_cell.length_b   1.000
_cell.length_c   1.000
_cell.angle_alpha   90.00
_cell.angle_beta   90.00
_cell.angle_gamma   90.00
#
_symmetry.space_group_name_H-M   'P 1'
#
loop_
_entity.id
_entity.type
_entity.pdbx_description
1 polymer ?
#
loop_
_entity_poly.entity_id
_entity_poly.type
_entity_poly.pdbx_seq_one_letter_code
_entity_poly.pdbx_strand_id
1 'polypeptide(L)'
;MFHLEIPRGADIGVIKREGVYFDFMIIMRIITAVCAVPIFTMTTKPSELMEALMQIKVPFVFSFILVTAMRFTPMVQDIWDRIVDAQKLRRFDIERMNIFSKAVKAYVPMM
;
A
#
# COMPACT_ATOMS: atom_id res chain seq x y z
N MET A 1 19.73 -37.77 -2.78
CA MET A 1 18.90 -37.83 -3.99
C MET A 1 17.57 -38.46 -3.55
N PHE A 2 16.66 -37.67 -3.01
CA PHE A 2 15.38 -38.18 -2.49
C PHE A 2 14.33 -38.04 -3.60
N HIS A 3 14.12 -39.12 -4.33
CA HIS A 3 13.02 -39.26 -5.27
C HIS A 3 11.75 -39.55 -4.47
N LEU A 4 10.79 -38.62 -4.51
CA LEU A 4 9.44 -38.83 -4.00
C LEU A 4 8.52 -38.80 -5.23
N GLU A 5 8.40 -39.94 -5.90
CA GLU A 5 7.50 -40.14 -7.04
C GLU A 5 6.10 -40.48 -6.52
N ILE A 6 5.11 -39.64 -6.85
CA ILE A 6 3.68 -39.93 -6.65
C ILE A 6 3.09 -40.27 -8.04
N PRO A 7 2.24 -41.31 -8.17
CA PRO A 7 1.89 -41.94 -9.46
C PRO A 7 0.85 -41.17 -10.28
N ARG A 8 1.04 -39.86 -10.49
CA ARG A 8 0.27 -39.04 -11.44
C ARG A 8 1.10 -37.87 -11.97
N GLY A 9 1.92 -38.12 -12.99
CA GLY A 9 2.18 -37.23 -14.15
C GLY A 9 2.50 -35.74 -13.95
N ALA A 10 2.83 -35.29 -12.75
CA ALA A 10 3.28 -33.93 -12.48
C ALA A 10 4.57 -34.03 -11.66
N ASP A 11 5.70 -33.90 -12.36
CA ASP A 11 7.03 -33.85 -11.78
C ASP A 11 7.11 -32.58 -10.93
N ILE A 12 6.88 -32.70 -9.62
CA ILE A 12 7.08 -31.59 -8.70
C ILE A 12 8.59 -31.37 -8.62
N GLY A 13 9.03 -30.31 -9.29
CA GLY A 13 10.43 -30.05 -9.61
C GLY A 13 11.41 -30.48 -8.52
N VAL A 14 12.40 -31.27 -8.94
CA VAL A 14 13.51 -31.73 -8.10
C VAL A 14 14.11 -30.54 -7.34
N ILE A 15 14.06 -30.57 -6.00
CA ILE A 15 14.68 -29.53 -5.17
C ILE A 15 16.20 -29.64 -5.31
N LYS A 16 16.74 -28.83 -6.22
CA LYS A 16 18.17 -28.64 -6.43
C LYS A 16 18.70 -27.64 -5.41
N ARG A 17 19.92 -27.86 -4.89
CA ARG A 17 20.54 -26.90 -3.95
C ARG A 17 20.64 -25.51 -4.57
N GLU A 18 20.88 -25.46 -5.88
CA GLU A 18 20.92 -24.26 -6.70
C GLU A 18 19.60 -23.49 -6.66
N GLY A 19 18.46 -24.19 -6.66
CA GLY A 19 17.12 -23.58 -6.54
C GLY A 19 16.91 -22.92 -5.17
N VAL A 20 17.36 -23.57 -4.10
CA VAL A 20 17.28 -23.00 -2.73
C VAL A 20 18.09 -21.71 -2.60
N TYR A 21 19.30 -21.66 -3.18
CA TYR A 21 20.11 -20.43 -3.18
C TYR A 21 19.49 -19.31 -4.03
N PHE A 22 18.89 -19.66 -5.17
CA PHE A 22 18.21 -18.71 -6.05
C PHE A 22 16.96 -18.12 -5.38
N ASP A 23 16.13 -18.96 -4.78
CA ASP A 23 14.93 -18.52 -4.07
C ASP A 23 15.27 -17.66 -2.87
N PHE A 24 16.35 -18.00 -2.14
CA PHE A 24 16.85 -17.16 -1.04
C PHE A 24 17.28 -15.76 -1.51
N MET A 25 17.97 -15.65 -2.66
CA MET A 25 18.29 -14.34 -3.26
C MET A 25 17.02 -13.56 -3.63
N ILE A 26 16.01 -14.22 -4.22
CA ILE A 26 14.75 -13.57 -4.58
C ILE A 26 14.01 -13.06 -3.34
N ILE A 27 13.92 -13.88 -2.29
CA ILE A 27 13.27 -13.50 -1.02
C ILE A 27 13.98 -12.29 -0.42
N MET A 28 15.31 -12.29 -0.34
CA MET A 28 16.08 -11.15 0.14
C MET A 28 15.82 -9.89 -0.68
N ARG A 29 15.77 -9.99 -2.02
CA ARG A 29 15.47 -8.86 -2.91
C ARG A 29 14.06 -8.30 -2.67
N ILE A 30 13.06 -9.16 -2.49
CA ILE A 30 11.69 -8.74 -2.20
C ILE A 30 11.63 -8.05 -0.85
N ILE A 31 12.27 -8.61 0.19
CA ILE A 31 12.33 -7.99 1.51
C ILE A 31 12.97 -6.61 1.43
N THR A 32 14.11 -6.47 0.74
CA THR A 32 14.76 -5.16 0.56
C THR A 32 13.85 -4.16 -0.15
N ALA A 33 13.16 -4.56 -1.22
CA ALA A 33 12.25 -3.69 -1.95
C ALA A 33 11.03 -3.26 -1.10
N VAL A 34 10.46 -4.18 -0.33
CA VAL A 34 9.30 -3.91 0.54
C VAL A 34 9.69 -3.05 1.74
N CYS A 35 10.86 -3.27 2.34
CA CYS A 35 11.34 -2.47 3.47
C CYS A 35 11.80 -1.06 3.06
N ALA A 36 12.25 -0.86 1.82
CA ALA A 36 12.71 0.45 1.36
C ALA A 36 11.61 1.53 1.42
N VAL A 37 10.38 1.18 1.04
CA VAL A 37 9.24 2.12 0.98
C VAL A 37 8.84 2.70 2.35
N PRO A 38 8.57 1.89 3.40
CA PRO A 38 8.22 2.42 4.72
C PRO A 38 9.38 3.15 5.37
N ILE A 39 10.63 2.70 5.18
CA ILE A 39 11.82 3.40 5.71
C ILE A 39 11.96 4.79 5.07
N PHE A 40 11.77 4.88 3.75
CA PHE A 40 11.76 6.15 3.03
C PHE A 40 10.62 7.07 3.50
N THR A 41 9.40 6.54 3.59
CA THR A 41 8.22 7.30 4.02
C THR A 41 8.35 7.82 5.46
N MET A 42 8.94 7.02 6.36
CA MET A 42 9.09 7.39 7.77
C MET A 42 10.27 8.36 8.01
N THR A 43 11.32 8.29 7.19
CA THR A 43 12.52 9.13 7.34
C THR A 43 12.36 10.47 6.63
N THR A 44 11.66 10.53 5.50
CA THR A 44 11.47 11.77 4.75
C THR A 44 10.36 12.62 5.35
N LYS A 45 10.75 13.71 6.03
CA LYS A 45 9.79 14.73 6.48
C LYS A 45 9.25 15.51 5.28
N PRO A 46 7.98 15.96 5.30
CA PRO A 46 7.42 16.80 4.23
C PRO A 46 8.24 18.06 3.94
N SER A 47 8.93 18.61 4.95
CA SER A 47 9.84 19.75 4.81
C SER A 47 11.10 19.42 3.99
N GLU A 48 11.68 18.24 4.20
CA GLU A 48 12.87 17.80 3.44
C GLU A 48 12.50 17.47 1.98
N LEU A 49 11.28 16.97 1.75
CA LEU A 49 10.75 16.81 0.39
C LEU A 49 10.61 18.16 -0.33
N MET A 50 10.21 19.21 0.38
CA MET A 50 10.13 20.57 -0.17
C MET A 50 11.49 21.06 -0.67
N GLU A 51 12.52 20.89 0.16
CA GLU A 51 13.89 21.27 -0.17
C GLU A 51 14.43 20.45 -1.35
N ALA A 52 14.15 19.15 -1.38
CA ALA A 52 14.52 18.28 -2.50
C ALA A 52 13.86 18.72 -3.82
N LEU A 53 12.58 19.11 -3.80
CA LEU A 53 11.90 19.65 -4.98
C LEU A 53 12.47 21.01 -5.42
N MET A 54 12.86 21.86 -4.48
CA MET A 54 13.53 23.13 -4.80
C MET A 54 14.90 22.90 -5.43
N GLN A 55 15.66 21.89 -4.99
CA GLN A 55 16.94 21.51 -5.61
C GLN A 55 16.78 21.03 -7.06
N ILE A 56 15.63 20.43 -7.40
CA ILE A 56 15.28 19.98 -8.76
C ILE A 56 14.80 21.16 -9.65
N LYS A 57 14.89 22.42 -9.19
CA LYS A 57 14.41 23.64 -9.89
C LYS A 57 12.89 23.64 -10.16
N VAL A 58 12.10 22.96 -9.33
CA VAL A 58 10.64 23.09 -9.37
C VAL A 58 10.23 24.46 -8.83
N PRO A 59 9.27 25.18 -9.45
CA PRO A 59 8.81 26.47 -8.96
C PRO A 59 8.32 26.39 -7.50
N PHE A 60 8.72 27.35 -6.67
CA PHE A 60 8.42 27.40 -5.23
C PHE A 60 6.93 27.19 -4.91
N VAL A 61 6.04 27.80 -5.70
CA VAL A 61 4.59 27.70 -5.53
C VAL A 61 4.10 26.26 -5.63
N PHE A 62 4.66 25.47 -6.56
CA PHE A 62 4.28 24.07 -6.73
C PHE A 62 4.76 23.21 -5.56
N SER A 63 6.02 23.37 -5.16
CA SER A 63 6.60 22.67 -4.01
C SER A 63 5.83 22.97 -2.72
N PHE A 64 5.43 24.22 -2.53
CA PHE A 64 4.64 24.66 -1.38
C PHE A 64 3.25 24.00 -1.33
N ILE A 65 2.52 24.00 -2.46
CA ILE A 65 1.19 23.38 -2.55
C ILE A 65 1.29 21.87 -2.31
N LEU A 66 2.30 21.21 -2.90
CA LEU A 66 2.50 19.77 -2.76
C LEU A 66 2.76 19.36 -1.31
N VAL A 67 3.64 20.07 -0.61
CA VAL A 67 3.98 19.80 0.80
C VAL A 67 2.80 20.06 1.72
N THR A 68 2.06 21.14 1.46
CA THR A 68 0.84 21.48 2.19
C THR A 68 -0.24 20.40 1.98
N ALA A 69 -0.44 19.92 0.75
CA ALA A 69 -1.36 18.84 0.46
C ALA A 69 -1.00 17.55 1.20
N MET A 70 0.28 17.14 1.18
CA MET A 70 0.75 15.98 1.94
C MET A 70 0.52 16.11 3.45
N ARG A 71 0.65 17.33 4.00
CA ARG A 71 0.35 17.60 5.42
C ARG A 71 -1.15 17.49 5.72
N PHE A 72 -2.01 17.83 4.77
CA PHE A 72 -3.47 17.71 4.93
C PHE A 72 -3.99 16.29 4.69
N THR A 73 -3.27 15.43 3.98
CA THR A 73 -3.63 14.01 3.80
C THR A 73 -4.01 13.32 5.11
N PRO A 74 -3.20 13.31 6.19
CA PRO A 74 -3.58 12.65 7.44
C PRO A 74 -4.81 13.29 8.11
N MET A 75 -4.97 14.61 8.03
CA MET A 75 -6.16 15.29 8.55
C MET A 75 -7.41 14.85 7.79
N VAL A 76 -7.34 14.81 6.46
CA VAL A 76 -8.44 14.38 5.60
C VAL A 76 -8.79 12.92 5.90
N GLN A 77 -7.80 12.04 6.10
CA GLN A 77 -8.02 10.66 6.50
C GLN A 77 -8.77 10.53 7.84
N ASP A 78 -8.37 11.29 8.88
CA ASP A 78 -9.10 11.29 10.17
C ASP A 78 -10.55 11.77 9.99
N ILE A 79 -10.79 12.78 9.14
CA ILE A 79 -12.14 13.23 8.81
C ILE A 79 -12.92 12.13 8.08
N TRP A 80 -12.31 11.44 7.12
CA TRP A 80 -12.94 10.32 6.42
C TRP A 80 -13.32 9.19 7.38
N ASP A 81 -12.41 8.78 8.27
CA ASP A 81 -12.68 7.71 9.23
C ASP A 81 -13.82 8.08 10.17
N ARG A 82 -13.84 9.33 10.66
CA ARG A 82 -14.95 9.86 11.47
C ARG A 82 -16.27 9.88 10.73
N ILE A 83 -16.28 10.30 9.45
CA ILE A 83 -17.49 10.29 8.62
C ILE A 83 -17.97 8.85 8.45
N VAL A 84 -17.08 7.92 8.11
CA VAL A 84 -17.41 6.50 7.94
C VAL A 84 -18.01 5.93 9.22
N ASP A 85 -17.41 6.21 10.37
CA ASP A 85 -17.91 5.72 11.66
C ASP A 85 -19.24 6.37 12.05
N ALA A 86 -19.44 7.66 11.77
CA ALA A 86 -20.73 8.32 11.95
C ALA A 86 -21.83 7.70 11.07
N GLN A 87 -21.50 7.33 9.82
CA GLN A 87 -22.45 6.66 8.93
C GLN A 87 -22.75 5.22 9.37
N LYS A 88 -21.77 4.49 9.91
CA LYS A 88 -22.01 3.15 10.53
C LYS A 88 -23.03 3.25 11.67
N LEU A 89 -22.92 4.26 12.54
CA LEU A 89 -23.86 4.49 13.64
C LEU A 89 -25.28 4.84 13.17
N ARG A 90 -25.41 5.48 12.00
CA ARG A 90 -26.69 5.82 11.37
C ARG A 90 -27.37 4.63 10.67
N ARG A 91 -26.97 3.39 10.99
CA ARG A 91 -27.51 2.12 10.46
C ARG A 91 -27.10 1.81 9.02
N PHE A 92 -26.09 2.51 8.49
CA PHE A 92 -25.46 2.15 7.22
C PHE A 92 -24.40 1.07 7.46
N ASP A 93 -24.84 -0.18 7.38
CA ASP A 93 -23.97 -1.34 7.55
C ASP A 93 -23.18 -1.58 6.25
N ILE A 94 -22.14 -0.77 6.03
CA ILE A 94 -21.30 -0.73 4.81
C ILE A 94 -20.62 -2.08 4.54
N GLU A 95 -20.45 -2.90 5.58
CA GLU A 95 -19.88 -4.25 5.50
C GLU A 95 -20.90 -5.34 5.12
N ARG A 96 -22.19 -5.12 5.39
CA ARG A 96 -23.25 -6.13 5.15
C ARG A 96 -23.95 -6.01 3.80
N MET A 97 -23.60 -5.01 2.98
CA MET A 97 -24.24 -4.74 1.69
C MET A 97 -23.52 -5.39 0.51
N ASN A 98 -24.30 -5.96 -0.42
CA ASN A 98 -23.83 -6.47 -1.70
C ASN A 98 -23.02 -5.39 -2.45
N ILE A 99 -21.96 -5.79 -3.16
CA ILE A 99 -20.98 -4.91 -3.84
C ILE A 99 -21.67 -3.81 -4.68
N PHE A 100 -22.77 -4.16 -5.36
CA PHE A 100 -23.60 -3.24 -6.15
C PHE A 100 -24.39 -2.23 -5.32
N SER A 101 -24.95 -2.64 -4.18
CA SER A 101 -25.64 -1.75 -3.25
C SER A 101 -24.65 -0.82 -2.53
N LYS A 102 -23.43 -1.30 -2.26
CA LYS A 102 -22.33 -0.50 -1.69
C LYS A 102 -21.92 0.64 -2.64
N ALA A 103 -21.82 0.38 -3.94
CA ALA A 103 -21.48 1.40 -4.93
C ALA A 103 -22.56 2.49 -5.08
N VAL A 104 -23.85 2.11 -5.13
CA VAL A 104 -24.94 3.08 -5.40
C VAL A 104 -25.42 3.78 -4.13
N LYS A 105 -25.51 3.07 -3.01
CA LYS A 105 -26.16 3.57 -1.79
C LYS A 105 -25.17 4.14 -0.77
N ALA A 106 -23.89 3.76 -0.79
CA ALA A 106 -22.91 4.26 0.17
C ALA A 106 -22.26 5.59 -0.25
N TYR A 107 -22.26 5.95 -1.53
CA TYR A 107 -21.67 7.21 -2.00
C TYR A 107 -22.56 8.43 -1.69
N VAL A 108 -23.89 8.26 -1.69
CA VAL A 108 -24.88 9.33 -1.40
C VAL A 108 -24.80 9.87 0.04
N PRO A 109 -24.65 9.05 1.09
CA PRO A 109 -24.55 9.53 2.48
C PRO A 109 -23.13 9.90 2.93
N MET A 110 -22.09 9.76 2.09
CA MET A 110 -20.72 10.19 2.40
C MET A 110 -20.47 11.68 2.09
N MET A 111 -21.46 12.39 1.54
CA MET A 111 -21.49 13.85 1.46
C MET A 111 -22.38 14.46 2.54
#